data_AF-A0A0N1JXL9-F1
#
_entry.id   AF-A0A0N1JXL9-F1
#
_cell.length_a   1.000
_cell.length_b   1.000
_cell.length_c   1.000
_cell.angle_alpha   90.00
_cell.angle_beta   90.00
_cell.angle_gamma   90.00
#
_symmetry.space_group_name_H-M   'P 1'
#
loop_
_entity.id
_entity.type
_entity.pdbx_description
1 polymer ?
#
loop_
_entity_poly.entity_id
_entity_poly.type
_entity_poly.pdbx_seq_one_letter_code
_entity_poly.pdbx_strand_id
1 'polypeptide(L)'
;MSSRKFRPSSIPHFSAEAGGIGEFFTLSLSVEFIDDVPIYKSYIVRNPKSPDARNLREALEYLLRERPATDDDWAELTGVRFWGDDHLYAYLQDLYDYIYGDRKEPPESPDDAPPLGYGV
;
A
#
# COMPACT_ATOMS: atom_id res chain seq x y z
N MET A 1 15.37 7.22 21.62
CA MET A 1 15.34 6.21 20.53
C MET A 1 15.41 7.00 19.24
N SER A 2 16.43 6.81 18.41
CA SER A 2 16.50 7.52 17.13
C SER A 2 15.34 7.05 16.26
N SER A 3 14.32 7.89 16.06
CA SER A 3 13.28 7.66 15.05
C SER A 3 14.01 7.44 13.73
N ARG A 4 13.98 6.19 13.24
CA ARG A 4 14.39 5.94 11.88
C ARG A 4 13.37 6.67 11.02
N LYS A 5 13.77 7.81 10.44
CA LYS A 5 12.98 8.42 9.38
C LYS A 5 12.77 7.36 8.31
N PHE A 6 11.51 7.01 8.05
CA PHE A 6 11.15 6.22 6.89
C PHE A 6 11.76 6.86 5.65
N ARG A 7 12.20 6.00 4.73
CA ARG A 7 12.69 6.42 3.43
C ARG A 7 11.93 5.59 2.40
N PRO A 8 11.13 6.21 1.52
CA PRO A 8 10.42 5.46 0.49
C PRO A 8 11.38 4.58 -0.36
N SER A 9 12.61 5.07 -0.60
CA SER A 9 13.66 4.32 -1.30
C SER A 9 14.19 3.07 -0.56
N SER A 10 13.80 2.85 0.70
CA SER A 10 14.08 1.61 1.42
C SER A 10 13.13 0.48 1.04
N ILE A 11 12.00 0.78 0.39
CA ILE A 11 11.08 -0.23 -0.12
C ILE A 11 11.73 -0.88 -1.36
N PRO A 12 11.75 -2.23 -1.45
CA PRO A 12 12.24 -2.92 -2.64
C PRO A 12 11.59 -2.37 -3.92
N HIS A 13 12.41 -2.18 -4.95
CA HIS A 13 11.99 -1.73 -6.29
C HIS A 13 11.35 -0.34 -6.36
N PHE A 14 11.46 0.49 -5.31
CA PHE A 14 10.83 1.82 -5.28
C PHE A 14 11.15 2.67 -6.52
N SER A 15 12.40 2.62 -7.00
CA SER A 15 12.87 3.34 -8.19
C SER A 15 13.40 2.41 -9.29
N ALA A 16 12.83 1.20 -9.43
CA ALA A 16 13.25 0.29 -10.49
C ALA A 16 12.96 0.86 -11.89
N GLU A 17 13.86 0.61 -12.84
CA GLU A 17 13.76 1.08 -14.24
C GLU A 17 12.53 0.52 -14.97
N ALA A 18 12.12 -0.71 -14.65
CA ALA A 18 10.88 -1.31 -15.08
C ALA A 18 10.11 -1.84 -13.87
N GLY A 19 8.82 -1.48 -13.77
CA GLY A 19 7.97 -1.81 -12.63
C GLY A 19 8.40 -1.17 -11.32
N GLY A 20 8.78 0.10 -11.38
CA GLY A 20 9.03 0.92 -10.20
C GLY A 20 7.76 1.09 -9.38
N ILE A 21 7.76 0.56 -8.15
CA ILE A 21 6.57 0.58 -7.28
C ILE A 21 6.33 1.94 -6.63
N GLY A 22 7.30 2.85 -6.69
CA GLY A 22 7.15 4.21 -6.20
C GLY A 22 6.03 4.96 -6.91
N GLU A 23 5.97 4.89 -8.24
CA GLU A 23 4.91 5.53 -9.04
C GLU A 23 3.54 4.93 -8.69
N PHE A 24 3.45 3.60 -8.57
CA PHE A 24 2.23 2.92 -8.14
C PHE A 24 1.73 3.42 -6.78
N PHE A 25 2.61 3.52 -5.78
CA PHE A 25 2.22 4.04 -4.46
C PHE A 25 1.83 5.52 -4.50
N THR A 26 2.58 6.36 -5.21
CA THR A 26 2.30 7.79 -5.27
C THR A 26 1.09 8.17 -6.12
N LEU A 27 0.70 7.32 -7.08
CA LEU A 27 -0.41 7.59 -8.00
C LEU A 27 -1.60 6.68 -7.72
N SER A 28 -1.44 5.36 -7.86
CA SER A 28 -2.56 4.41 -7.78
C SER A 28 -3.04 4.12 -6.37
N LEU A 29 -2.21 4.32 -5.34
CA LEU A 29 -2.64 4.31 -3.94
C LEU A 29 -2.76 5.71 -3.34
N SER A 30 -2.80 6.73 -4.20
CA SER A 30 -3.08 8.08 -3.73
C SER A 30 -4.54 8.23 -3.36
N VAL A 31 -4.85 9.27 -2.56
CA VAL A 31 -6.23 9.57 -2.16
C VAL A 31 -7.20 9.72 -3.34
N GLU A 32 -6.70 10.10 -4.51
CA GLU A 32 -7.51 10.30 -5.71
C GLU A 32 -7.83 8.99 -6.45
N PHE A 33 -7.04 7.93 -6.26
CA PHE A 33 -7.11 6.70 -7.07
C PHE A 33 -7.13 5.41 -6.25
N ILE A 34 -7.19 5.50 -4.92
CA ILE A 34 -7.26 4.33 -4.03
C ILE A 34 -8.47 3.43 -4.32
N ASP A 35 -9.55 4.01 -4.86
CA ASP A 35 -10.74 3.27 -5.32
C ASP A 35 -10.51 2.49 -6.64
N ASP A 36 -9.46 2.81 -7.41
CA ASP A 36 -9.10 2.16 -8.68
C ASP A 36 -8.21 0.92 -8.51
N VAL A 37 -7.96 0.48 -7.27
CA VAL A 37 -7.26 -0.77 -6.95
C VAL A 37 -7.74 -1.99 -7.76
N PRO A 38 -9.05 -2.18 -8.04
CA PRO A 38 -9.53 -3.26 -8.91
C PRO A 38 -9.01 -3.21 -10.35
N ILE A 39 -8.80 -2.00 -10.90
CA ILE A 39 -8.24 -1.80 -12.25
C ILE A 39 -6.80 -2.29 -12.27
N TYR A 40 -6.02 -1.93 -11.25
CA TYR A 40 -4.64 -2.37 -11.14
C TYR A 40 -4.51 -3.88 -10.92
N LYS A 41 -5.34 -4.47 -10.06
CA LYS A 41 -5.40 -5.95 -9.90
C LYS A 41 -5.65 -6.63 -11.24
N SER A 42 -6.57 -6.10 -12.05
CA SER A 42 -6.88 -6.65 -13.38
C SER A 42 -5.68 -6.64 -14.32
N TYR A 43 -4.84 -5.59 -14.25
CA TYR A 43 -3.58 -5.52 -14.99
C TYR A 43 -2.58 -6.59 -14.54
N ILE A 44 -2.38 -6.75 -13.23
CA ILE A 44 -1.44 -7.72 -12.65
C ILE A 44 -1.85 -9.16 -12.98
N VAL A 45 -3.15 -9.48 -12.86
CA VAL A 45 -3.69 -10.81 -13.19
C VAL A 45 -3.51 -11.16 -14.67
N ARG A 46 -3.64 -10.17 -15.57
CA ARG A 46 -3.39 -10.37 -17.00
C ARG A 46 -1.90 -10.51 -17.34
N ASN A 47 -1.02 -9.98 -16.50
CA ASN A 47 0.42 -9.91 -16.73
C ASN A 47 1.23 -10.46 -15.54
N PRO A 48 1.02 -11.71 -15.09
CA PRO A 48 1.59 -12.22 -13.84
C PRO A 48 3.12 -12.38 -13.85
N LYS A 49 3.74 -12.30 -15.03
CA LYS A 49 5.19 -12.35 -15.22
C LYS A 49 5.81 -10.97 -15.43
N SER A 50 5.03 -9.89 -15.37
CA SER A 50 5.58 -8.54 -15.53
C SER A 50 6.47 -8.20 -14.32
N PRO A 51 7.46 -7.33 -14.50
CA PRO A 51 8.21 -6.76 -13.39
C PRO A 51 7.30 -6.14 -12.34
N ASP A 52 6.21 -5.47 -12.72
CA ASP A 52 5.24 -4.85 -11.79
C ASP A 52 4.60 -5.89 -10.88
N ALA A 53 4.13 -7.00 -11.45
CA ALA A 53 3.48 -8.08 -10.70
C ALA A 53 4.38 -8.68 -9.62
N ARG A 54 5.66 -8.87 -9.94
CA ARG A 54 6.67 -9.38 -8.99
C ARG A 54 7.08 -8.30 -7.99
N ASN A 55 7.41 -7.10 -8.48
CA ASN A 55 7.98 -6.04 -7.66
C ASN A 55 6.96 -5.53 -6.62
N LEU A 56 5.68 -5.40 -6.99
CA LEU A 56 4.63 -5.04 -6.03
C LEU A 56 4.47 -6.09 -4.94
N ARG A 57 4.52 -7.37 -5.30
CA ARG A 57 4.46 -8.46 -4.32
C ARG A 57 5.59 -8.35 -3.31
N GLU A 58 6.83 -8.24 -3.79
CA GLU A 58 8.01 -8.13 -2.93
C GLU A 58 7.99 -6.86 -2.05
N ALA A 59 7.47 -5.75 -2.58
CA ALA A 59 7.30 -4.51 -1.82
C ALA A 59 6.26 -4.64 -0.70
N LEU A 60 5.10 -5.24 -0.97
CA LEU A 60 4.06 -5.48 0.04
C LEU A 60 4.53 -6.49 1.09
N GLU A 61 5.18 -7.58 0.69
CA GLU A 61 5.77 -8.55 1.62
C GLU A 61 6.80 -7.89 2.55
N TYR A 62 7.61 -6.97 2.03
CA TYR A 62 8.55 -6.18 2.84
C TYR A 62 7.83 -5.25 3.82
N LEU A 63 6.84 -4.47 3.36
CA LEU A 63 6.09 -3.54 4.20
C LEU A 63 5.39 -4.28 5.35
N LEU A 64 4.75 -5.41 5.06
CA LEU A 64 4.04 -6.23 6.06
C LEU A 64 4.98 -6.86 7.07
N ARG A 65 6.17 -7.31 6.64
CA ARG A 65 7.15 -7.95 7.53
C ARG A 65 7.89 -6.95 8.42
N GLU A 66 8.39 -5.87 7.84
CA GLU A 66 9.29 -4.94 8.54
C GLU A 66 8.55 -3.79 9.21
N ARG A 67 7.30 -3.52 8.79
CA ARG A 67 6.47 -2.38 9.20
C ARG A 67 7.27 -1.06 9.32
N PRO A 68 7.96 -0.61 8.25
CA PRO A 68 8.96 0.45 8.33
C PRO A 68 8.40 1.87 8.29
N ALA A 69 7.15 2.06 7.87
CA ALA A 69 6.47 3.35 7.74
C ALA A 69 5.44 3.55 8.86
N THR A 70 5.30 4.78 9.35
CA THR A 70 4.12 5.17 10.13
C THR A 70 2.95 5.56 9.23
N ASP A 71 1.77 5.76 9.80
CA ASP A 71 0.63 6.36 9.12
C ASP A 71 0.94 7.78 8.58
N ASP A 72 1.65 8.60 9.35
CA ASP A 72 2.11 9.91 8.90
C ASP A 72 3.08 9.83 7.70
N ASP A 73 4.06 8.91 7.75
CA ASP A 73 4.99 8.67 6.65
C ASP A 73 4.25 8.24 5.37
N TRP A 74 3.22 7.41 5.53
CA TRP A 74 2.38 6.95 4.43
C TRP A 74 1.52 8.07 3.85
N ALA A 75 0.96 8.93 4.71
CA ALA A 75 0.20 10.10 4.30
C ALA A 75 1.08 11.11 3.54
N GLU A 76 2.34 11.30 3.94
CA GLU A 76 3.29 12.13 3.18
C GLU A 76 3.56 11.54 1.79
N LEU A 77 3.61 10.21 1.67
CA LEU A 77 3.89 9.53 0.40
C LEU A 77 2.70 9.49 -0.56
N THR A 78 1.49 9.28 -0.03
CA THR A 78 0.29 8.94 -0.82
C THR A 78 -0.85 9.95 -0.71
N GLY A 79 -0.81 10.83 0.29
CA GLY A 79 -1.93 11.69 0.66
C GLY A 79 -3.05 10.99 1.44
N VAL A 80 -2.95 9.67 1.65
CA VAL A 80 -3.95 8.86 2.35
C VAL A 80 -3.63 8.77 3.85
N ARG A 81 -4.59 9.13 4.70
CA ARG A 81 -4.45 9.07 6.16
C ARG A 81 -5.12 7.82 6.73
N PHE A 82 -4.51 7.26 7.77
CA PHE A 82 -5.05 6.14 8.53
C PHE A 82 -5.15 6.53 10.01
N TRP A 83 -5.99 5.82 10.77
CA TRP A 83 -6.13 6.03 12.22
C TRP A 83 -5.01 5.34 13.01
N GLY A 84 -3.77 5.56 12.61
CA GLY A 84 -2.56 4.96 13.16
C GLY A 84 -2.00 3.78 12.37
N ASP A 85 -0.75 3.42 12.69
CA ASP A 85 0.04 2.39 12.02
C ASP A 85 -0.72 1.05 11.86
N ASP A 86 -1.42 0.59 12.89
CA ASP A 86 -2.16 -0.67 12.82
C ASP A 86 -3.25 -0.68 11.75
N HIS A 87 -3.92 0.44 11.51
CA HIS A 87 -4.92 0.56 10.45
C HIS A 87 -4.26 0.61 9.07
N LEU A 88 -3.12 1.30 8.93
CA LEU A 88 -2.33 1.27 7.71
C LEU A 88 -1.93 -0.17 7.34
N TYR A 89 -1.36 -0.92 8.29
CA TYR A 89 -0.89 -2.26 8.00
C TYR A 89 -2.03 -3.28 7.84
N ALA A 90 -3.20 -3.05 8.45
CA ALA A 90 -4.40 -3.83 8.17
C ALA A 90 -4.86 -3.60 6.72
N TYR A 91 -4.88 -2.36 6.24
CA TYR A 91 -5.18 -2.03 4.85
C TYR A 91 -4.18 -2.65 3.87
N LEU A 92 -2.87 -2.56 4.16
CA LEU A 92 -1.84 -3.17 3.31
C LEU A 92 -1.96 -4.70 3.26
N GLN A 93 -2.39 -5.32 4.36
CA GLN A 93 -2.64 -6.76 4.40
C GLN A 93 -3.85 -7.13 3.54
N ASP A 94 -4.96 -6.39 3.68
CA ASP A 94 -6.15 -6.60 2.85
C ASP A 94 -5.86 -6.37 1.35
N LEU A 95 -5.02 -5.38 1.01
CA LEU A 95 -4.57 -5.15 -0.35
C LEU A 95 -3.74 -6.33 -0.87
N TYR A 96 -2.81 -6.85 -0.07
CA TYR A 96 -2.02 -8.03 -0.43
C TYR A 96 -2.92 -9.25 -0.66
N ASP A 97 -3.85 -9.52 0.26
CA ASP A 97 -4.78 -10.64 0.16
C ASP A 97 -5.76 -10.47 -1.00
N TYR A 98 -6.11 -9.24 -1.37
CA TYR A 98 -6.92 -8.95 -2.54
C TYR A 98 -6.17 -9.21 -3.84
N ILE A 99 -4.91 -8.80 -3.96
CA ILE A 99 -4.16 -8.94 -5.22
C ILE A 99 -3.60 -10.36 -5.39
N TYR A 100 -3.08 -10.96 -4.33
CA TYR A 100 -2.32 -12.22 -4.38
C TYR A 100 -2.92 -13.37 -3.57
N GLY A 101 -3.85 -13.07 -2.66
CA GLY A 101 -4.53 -14.06 -1.82
C GLY A 101 -5.94 -14.40 -2.31
N ASP A 102 -6.77 -14.86 -1.38
CA ASP A 102 -8.13 -15.34 -1.65
C ASP A 102 -9.22 -14.28 -1.45
N ARG A 103 -8.86 -13.03 -1.08
CA ARG A 103 -9.84 -11.97 -0.82
C ARG A 103 -10.51 -11.54 -2.13
N LYS A 104 -11.85 -11.57 -2.13
CA LYS A 104 -12.67 -11.30 -3.32
C LYS A 104 -12.98 -9.82 -3.53
N GLU A 105 -13.19 -9.09 -2.45
CA GLU A 105 -13.57 -7.68 -2.46
C GLU A 105 -12.35 -6.79 -2.23
N PRO A 106 -12.28 -5.60 -2.85
CA PRO A 106 -11.17 -4.68 -2.59
C PRO A 106 -11.10 -4.31 -1.10
N PRO A 107 -9.93 -3.88 -0.60
CA PRO A 107 -9.86 -3.23 0.71
C PRO A 107 -10.77 -2.00 0.69
N GLU A 108 -11.43 -1.73 1.80
CA GLU A 108 -12.17 -0.48 1.94
C GLU A 108 -11.17 0.68 1.95
N SER A 109 -11.45 1.71 1.16
CA SER A 109 -10.69 2.95 1.23
C SER A 109 -10.82 3.49 2.66
N PRO A 110 -9.71 3.94 3.28
CA PRO A 110 -9.76 4.53 4.60
C PRO A 110 -10.70 5.74 4.54
N ASP A 111 -11.83 5.61 5.21
CA ASP A 111 -12.86 6.63 5.26
C ASP A 111 -12.38 7.78 6.16
N ASP A 112 -12.84 9.01 5.89
CA ASP A 112 -12.61 10.15 6.80
C ASP A 112 -13.28 9.93 8.16
N ALA A 113 -14.21 8.97 8.23
CA ALA A 113 -14.90 8.60 9.46
C ALA A 113 -14.02 7.73 10.37
N PRO A 114 -13.94 8.03 11.68
CA PRO A 114 -13.22 7.20 12.63
C PRO A 114 -13.83 5.79 12.75
N PRO A 115 -13.00 4.75 12.96
CA PRO A 115 -13.49 3.41 13.29
C PRO A 115 -14.41 3.46 14.51
N LEU A 116 -15.49 2.68 14.50
CA LEU A 116 -16.41 2.56 15.64
C LEU A 116 -15.64 2.15 16.90
N GLY A 117 -15.48 3.08 17.84
CA GLY A 117 -14.66 2.90 19.05
C GLY A 117 -13.62 3.99 19.29
N TYR A 118 -13.31 4.82 18.29
CA TYR A 118 -12.57 6.07 18.45
C TYR A 118 -13.53 7.18 18.89
N GLY A 119 -13.73 7.31 20.19
CA GLY A 119 -14.45 8.43 20.80
C GLY A 119 -13.53 9.24 21.70
N VAL A 120 -13.25 10.49 21.30
CA VAL A 120 -13.77 11.75 21.89
C VAL A 120 -13.46 12.93 20.99
#